data_AF-A0A1V3H5F7-F1
#
_entry.id   AF-A0A1V3H5F7-F1
#
_cell.length_a   1.000
_cell.length_b   1.000
_cell.length_c   1.000
_cell.angle_alpha   90.00
_cell.angle_beta   90.00
_cell.angle_gamma   90.00
#
_symmetry.space_group_name_H-M   'P 1'
#
loop_
_entity.id
_entity.type
_entity.pdbx_description
1 polymer ?
#
loop_
_entity_poly.entity_id
_entity_poly.type
_entity_poly.pdbx_seq_one_letter_code
_entity_poly.pdbx_strand_id
1 'polypeptide(L)'
;MDNFCQNGRISPDLLRVARTYPHQLNFIKLSKTQLKVLQSIKSGENVTAWMIAERCDLSQLFTSTLLKRLYDKCFLIRKSVVAGSSGVAYEYFK
;
A
#
# COMPACT_ATOMS: atom_id res chain seq x y z
N MET A 1 -32.98 -1.39 -15.72
CA MET A 1 -31.85 -1.61 -16.66
C MET A 1 -30.67 -0.88 -16.04
N ASP A 2 -30.04 -1.52 -15.05
CA ASP A 2 -29.08 -0.85 -14.20
C ASP A 2 -27.70 -0.89 -14.84
N ASN A 3 -27.26 0.32 -15.22
CA ASN A 3 -25.93 0.63 -15.73
C ASN A 3 -24.88 0.34 -14.64
N PHE A 4 -24.44 -0.92 -14.56
CA PHE A 4 -23.22 -1.25 -13.83
C PHE A 4 -22.03 -0.85 -14.70
N CYS A 5 -21.56 0.37 -14.46
CA CYS A 5 -20.34 0.93 -14.98
C CYS A 5 -19.19 -0.09 -14.98
N GLN A 6 -18.39 -0.02 -16.04
CA GLN A 6 -17.27 -0.86 -16.46
C GLN A 6 -16.14 -1.05 -15.42
N ASN A 7 -16.45 -1.65 -14.27
CA ASN A 7 -15.48 -2.32 -13.40
C ASN A 7 -15.81 -3.81 -13.50
N GLY A 8 -14.88 -4.61 -14.02
CA GLY A 8 -15.10 -6.03 -14.28
C GLY A 8 -15.84 -6.74 -13.15
N ARG A 9 -16.85 -7.57 -13.48
CA ARG A 9 -17.68 -8.28 -12.51
C ARG A 9 -16.77 -8.95 -11.47
N ILE A 10 -16.86 -8.50 -10.22
CA ILE A 10 -16.19 -9.15 -9.10
C ILE A 10 -16.70 -10.58 -9.03
N SER A 11 -15.78 -11.55 -8.95
CA SER A 11 -16.14 -12.96 -8.85
C SER A 11 -17.17 -13.19 -7.73
N PRO A 12 -18.26 -13.93 -7.97
CA PRO A 12 -19.26 -14.22 -6.94
C PRO A 12 -18.64 -14.99 -5.76
N ASP A 13 -17.59 -15.77 -5.97
CA ASP A 13 -16.85 -16.45 -4.91
C ASP A 13 -16.11 -15.46 -4.02
N LEU A 14 -15.48 -14.44 -4.61
CA LEU A 14 -14.80 -13.39 -3.85
C LEU A 14 -15.80 -12.58 -3.02
N LEU A 15 -16.99 -12.30 -3.56
CA LEU A 15 -18.06 -11.63 -2.85
C LEU A 15 -18.61 -12.48 -1.69
N ARG A 16 -18.72 -13.80 -1.89
CA ARG A 16 -19.13 -14.73 -0.83
C ARG A 16 -18.11 -14.75 0.30
N VAL A 17 -16.82 -14.94 0.00
CA VAL A 17 -15.73 -14.92 0.99
C VAL A 17 -15.70 -13.58 1.74
N ALA A 18 -15.86 -12.47 1.02
CA ALA A 18 -15.91 -11.13 1.59
C ALA A 18 -17.00 -10.97 2.65
N ARG A 19 -18.18 -11.53 2.38
CA ARG A 19 -19.33 -11.53 3.31
C ARG A 19 -19.14 -12.47 4.48
N THR A 20 -18.45 -13.60 4.30
CA THR A 20 -18.17 -14.56 5.37
C THR A 20 -17.15 -14.02 6.37
N TYR A 21 -16.14 -13.26 5.92
CA TYR A 21 -15.04 -12.78 6.77
C TYR A 21 -14.82 -11.26 6.69
N PRO A 22 -15.83 -10.43 7.02
CA PRO A 22 -15.75 -8.97 6.86
C PRO A 22 -14.66 -8.34 7.72
N HIS A 23 -14.37 -8.91 8.90
CA HIS A 23 -13.31 -8.43 9.78
C HIS A 23 -11.91 -8.65 9.19
N GLN A 24 -11.69 -9.79 8.53
CA GLN A 24 -10.43 -10.09 7.85
C GLN A 24 -10.22 -9.15 6.66
N LEU A 25 -11.30 -8.86 5.91
CA LEU A 25 -11.26 -7.87 4.86
C LEU A 25 -10.91 -6.47 5.35
N ASN A 26 -11.51 -6.03 6.46
CA ASN A 26 -11.20 -4.74 7.05
C ASN A 26 -9.73 -4.66 7.48
N PHE A 27 -9.13 -5.78 7.89
CA PHE A 27 -7.73 -5.86 8.24
C PHE A 27 -6.80 -5.64 7.03
N ILE A 28 -7.15 -6.13 5.85
CA ILE A 28 -6.35 -5.93 4.63
C ILE A 28 -6.76 -4.70 3.81
N LYS A 29 -7.95 -4.14 4.05
CA LYS A 29 -8.48 -2.99 3.33
C LYS A 29 -7.53 -1.80 3.42
N LEU A 30 -7.27 -1.20 2.28
CA LEU A 30 -6.45 0.00 2.15
C LEU A 30 -7.33 1.24 2.19
N SER A 31 -6.87 2.28 2.88
CA SER A 31 -7.44 3.62 2.73
C SER A 31 -7.13 4.20 1.34
N LYS A 32 -7.86 5.23 0.94
CA LYS A 32 -7.63 5.93 -0.34
C LYS A 32 -6.18 6.40 -0.49
N THR A 33 -5.60 6.93 0.58
CA THR A 33 -4.21 7.41 0.59
C THR A 33 -3.21 6.26 0.53
N GLN A 34 -3.47 5.14 1.23
CA GLN A 34 -2.62 3.95 1.13
C GLN A 34 -2.62 3.38 -0.29
N LEU A 35 -3.79 3.35 -0.94
CA LEU A 35 -3.90 2.91 -2.33
C LEU A 35 -3.15 3.85 -3.29
N LYS A 36 -3.29 5.18 -3.12
CA LYS A 36 -2.53 6.17 -3.90
C LYS A 36 -1.01 5.95 -3.78
N VAL A 37 -0.52 5.73 -2.56
CA VAL A 37 0.90 5.44 -2.30
C VAL A 37 1.31 4.11 -2.94
N LEU A 38 0.52 3.05 -2.82
CA LEU A 38 0.86 1.76 -3.41
C LEU A 38 0.87 1.80 -4.95
N GLN A 39 0.03 2.64 -5.56
CA GLN A 39 -0.04 2.85 -7.00
C GLN A 39 1.09 3.72 -7.55
N SER A 40 1.71 4.58 -6.73
CA SER A 40 2.86 5.39 -7.15
C SER A 40 4.19 4.62 -7.16
N ILE A 41 4.19 3.39 -6.64
CA ILE A 41 5.31 2.44 -6.66
C ILE A 41 5.15 1.50 -7.86
N LYS A 42 6.14 1.50 -8.75
CA LYS A 42 6.18 0.59 -9.90
C LYS A 42 6.58 -0.82 -9.43
N SER A 43 6.11 -1.83 -10.15
CA SER A 43 6.50 -3.22 -9.88
C SER A 43 8.01 -3.37 -10.06
N GLY A 44 8.70 -4.03 -9.11
CA GLY A 44 10.14 -4.20 -9.19
C GLY A 44 10.97 -2.97 -8.76
N GLU A 45 10.31 -1.92 -8.26
CA GLU A 45 10.97 -0.69 -7.83
C GLU A 45 11.28 -0.71 -6.33
N ASN A 46 12.51 -0.33 -5.97
CA ASN A 46 12.87 0.01 -4.59
C ASN A 46 12.68 1.50 -4.36
N VAL A 47 11.94 1.86 -3.31
CA VAL A 47 11.62 3.25 -2.98
C VAL A 47 11.92 3.58 -1.53
N THR A 48 12.27 4.84 -1.29
CA THR A 48 12.35 5.41 0.06
C THR A 48 11.11 6.24 0.37
N ALA A 49 10.90 6.54 1.65
CA ALA A 49 9.83 7.44 2.07
C ALA A 49 9.94 8.84 1.46
N TRP A 50 11.16 9.31 1.17
CA TRP A 50 11.39 10.61 0.54
C TRP A 50 10.89 10.64 -0.91
N MET A 51 11.24 9.63 -1.71
CA MET A 51 10.81 9.52 -3.11
C MET A 51 9.28 9.50 -3.25
N ILE A 52 8.60 8.75 -2.37
CA ILE A 52 7.14 8.66 -2.40
C ILE A 52 6.47 9.92 -1.88
N ALA A 53 7.05 10.57 -0.88
CA ALA A 53 6.57 11.84 -0.36
C ALA A 53 6.50 12.90 -1.47
N GLU A 54 7.55 12.99 -2.28
CA GLU A 54 7.61 13.86 -3.45
C GLU A 54 6.57 13.47 -4.51
N ARG A 55 6.49 12.20 -4.90
CA ARG A 55 5.54 11.73 -5.93
C ARG A 55 4.07 11.92 -5.55
N CYS A 56 3.75 11.79 -4.27
CA CYS A 56 2.38 11.81 -3.78
C CYS A 56 1.95 13.14 -3.19
N ASP A 57 2.86 14.11 -3.11
CA ASP A 57 2.69 15.41 -2.42
C ASP A 57 2.24 15.22 -0.97
N LEU A 58 3.05 14.49 -0.21
CA LEU A 58 2.80 14.13 1.20
C LEU A 58 4.02 14.47 2.06
N SER A 59 3.83 14.66 3.36
CA SER A 59 4.97 14.80 4.26
C SER A 59 5.75 13.49 4.37
N GLN A 60 7.07 13.59 4.56
CA GLN A 60 7.95 12.42 4.67
C GLN A 60 7.60 11.53 5.88
N LEU A 61 7.27 12.14 7.03
CA LEU A 61 6.85 11.41 8.24
C LEU A 61 5.54 10.63 8.02
N PHE A 62 4.56 11.25 7.36
CA PHE A 62 3.31 10.59 7.05
C PHE A 62 3.50 9.47 6.02
N THR A 63 4.32 9.72 5.00
CA THR A 63 4.67 8.73 3.98
C THR A 63 5.38 7.51 4.58
N SER A 64 6.34 7.72 5.49
CA SER A 64 7.00 6.65 6.22
C SER A 64 6.01 5.77 7.01
N THR A 65 5.03 6.41 7.65
CA THR A 65 3.94 5.71 8.36
C THR A 65 3.07 4.91 7.41
N LEU A 66 2.73 5.46 6.23
CA LEU A 66 1.93 4.76 5.22
C LEU A 66 2.65 3.56 4.63
N LEU A 67 3.95 3.70 4.29
CA LEU A 67 4.77 2.61 3.76
C LEU A 67 4.93 1.48 4.79
N LYS A 68 5.16 1.82 6.07
CA LYS A 68 5.17 0.82 7.15
C LYS A 68 3.84 0.07 7.24
N ARG A 69 2.70 0.76 7.20
CA ARG A 69 1.38 0.12 7.22
C ARG A 69 1.11 -0.77 6.00
N LEU A 70 1.63 -0.42 4.83
CA LEU A 70 1.54 -1.25 3.63
C LEU A 70 2.40 -2.51 3.76
N TYR A 71 3.59 -2.40 4.35
CA TYR A 71 4.41 -3.54 4.74
C TYR A 71 3.69 -4.44 5.78
N ASP A 72 3.13 -3.87 6.84
CA ASP A 72 2.41 -4.63 7.88
C ASP A 72 1.18 -5.38 7.33
N LYS A 73 0.61 -4.89 6.21
CA LYS A 73 -0.48 -5.54 5.46
C LYS A 73 0.01 -6.45 4.32
N CYS A 74 1.31 -6.72 4.26
CA CYS A 74 1.98 -7.59 3.27
C CYS A 74 1.86 -7.12 1.81
N PHE A 75 1.63 -5.82 1.55
CA PHE A 75 1.64 -5.26 0.19
C PHE A 75 3.03 -4.84 -0.28
N LEU A 76 3.99 -4.74 0.64
CA LEU A 76 5.37 -4.35 0.35
C LEU A 76 6.32 -5.23 1.16
N ILE A 77 7.54 -5.38 0.65
CA ILE A 77 8.69 -5.89 1.40
C ILE A 77 9.48 -4.68 1.92
N ARG A 78 10.04 -4.77 3.13
CA ARG A 78 10.83 -3.70 3.76
C ARG A 78 12.23 -4.20 4.06
N LYS A 79 13.23 -3.37 3.74
CA LYS A 79 14.64 -3.61 4.06
C LYS A 79 15.18 -2.45 4.88
N SER A 80 15.89 -2.75 5.97
CA SER A 80 16.69 -1.75 6.68
C SER A 80 18.00 -1.50 5.94
N VAL A 81 18.38 -0.24 5.82
CA VAL A 81 19.65 0.19 5.25
C VAL A 81 20.35 1.11 6.23
N VAL A 82 21.67 0.94 6.37
CA VAL A 82 22.48 1.77 7.25
C VAL A 82 22.64 3.13 6.60
N ALA A 83 22.06 4.16 7.20
CA ALA A 83 22.34 5.55 6.88
C ALA A 83 23.55 5.98 7.70
N GLY A 84 24.58 6.52 7.04
CA GLY A 84 25.90 6.74 7.62
C GLY A 84 25.90 7.40 9.01
N SER A 85 26.89 7.01 9.81
CA SER A 85 27.25 7.45 11.17
C SER A 85 26.38 7.01 12.36
N SER A 86 25.08 6.66 12.21
CA SER A 86 24.26 5.92 13.22
C SER A 86 22.76 5.82 12.85
N GLY A 87 22.36 6.12 11.61
CA GLY A 87 20.95 6.13 11.21
C GLY A 87 20.49 4.79 10.62
N VAL A 88 19.25 4.40 10.89
CA VAL A 88 18.57 3.34 10.12
C VAL A 88 17.57 4.00 9.18
N ALA A 89 17.81 3.85 7.88
CA ALA A 89 16.83 4.17 6.86
C ALA A 89 16.13 2.89 6.38
N TYR A 90 15.03 3.06 5.67
CA TYR A 90 14.23 1.95 5.17
C TYR A 90 13.90 2.13 3.70
N GLU A 91 14.09 1.04 2.96
CA GLU A 91 13.66 0.88 1.57
C GLU A 91 12.47 -0.07 1.53
N TYR A 92 11.58 0.17 0.57
CA TYR A 92 10.39 -0.62 0.34
C TYR A 92 10.34 -1.11 -1.10
N PHE A 93 9.90 -2.34 -1.29
CA PHE A 93 9.80 -3.01 -2.58
C PHE A 93 8.39 -3.55 -2.79
N LYS A 94 7.91 -3.48 -4.03
CA LYS A 94 6.62 -4.00 -4.46
C LYS A 94 6.79 -5.19 -5.39
#